data_AF-A0A0W7YUW5-F1
#
_entry.id   AF-A0A0W7YUW5-F1
#
_cell.length_a   1.000
_cell.length_b   1.000
_cell.length_c   1.000
_cell.angle_alpha   90.00
_cell.angle_beta   90.00
_cell.angle_gamma   90.00
#
_symmetry.space_group_name_H-M   'P 1'
#
loop_
_entity.id
_entity.type
_entity.pdbx_description
1 polymer ?
#
loop_
_entity_poly.entity_id
_entity_poly.type
_entity_poly.pdbx_seq_one_letter_code
_entity_poly.pdbx_strand_id
1 'polypeptide(L)'
;MAQEATQGWGDVQWLVVSVFHSQPQPMVRQLLRRVRRRYPHTQIILALWNAGPDVLTEESLARMGAASVVTSLQELLLRLQQLVSPEQGQQGYMPDSDAERVQALQRSGLRSPSLLPAYKEAVLKAANAFHVKYAQVSLVDHEWVHTPGSLLAHDHAPDELPGLARDISICSYVVHDGEALVVEDVARDPRFADNPALQEAEVKFYAGVPLRNRQGDVLGTLCIMDEAPRQMAEGEMDVLQEMAKELEEALRIASQDKGSTANP
;
A
#
# COMPACT_ATOMS: atom_id res chain seq x y z
N MET A 1 -32.09 0.30 -32.54
CA MET A 1 -30.64 0.10 -32.35
C MET A 1 -30.17 0.23 -30.90
N ALA A 2 -30.52 1.26 -30.12
CA ALA A 2 -30.09 1.33 -28.70
C ALA A 2 -30.86 0.40 -27.73
N GLN A 3 -32.09 -0.03 -28.07
CA GLN A 3 -32.92 -0.88 -27.19
C GLN A 3 -32.50 -2.36 -27.16
N GLU A 4 -31.89 -2.89 -28.23
CA GLU A 4 -31.42 -4.29 -28.29
C GLU A 4 -30.14 -4.50 -27.48
N ALA A 5 -29.26 -3.50 -27.41
CA ALA A 5 -27.99 -3.59 -26.67
C ALA A 5 -28.15 -3.67 -25.14
N THR A 6 -29.32 -3.29 -24.60
CA THR A 6 -29.58 -3.27 -23.15
C THR A 6 -30.61 -4.32 -22.70
N GLN A 7 -30.97 -5.25 -23.57
CA GLN A 7 -31.86 -6.36 -23.23
C GLN A 7 -31.10 -7.30 -22.27
N GLY A 8 -31.57 -7.42 -21.01
CA GLY A 8 -30.90 -8.20 -19.96
C GLY A 8 -30.21 -7.39 -18.86
N TRP A 9 -30.26 -6.05 -18.91
CA TRP A 9 -29.64 -5.20 -17.89
C TRP A 9 -30.44 -5.10 -16.57
N GLY A 10 -31.54 -5.85 -16.43
CA GLY A 10 -32.40 -5.80 -15.25
C GLY A 10 -31.70 -6.20 -13.95
N ASP A 11 -30.69 -7.08 -14.05
CA ASP A 11 -29.96 -7.63 -12.91
C ASP A 11 -28.54 -7.06 -12.76
N VAL A 12 -28.19 -6.02 -13.55
CA VAL A 12 -26.86 -5.42 -13.50
C VAL A 12 -26.71 -4.59 -12.23
N GLN A 13 -25.93 -5.13 -11.30
CA GLN A 13 -25.60 -4.47 -10.03
C GLN A 13 -24.56 -3.36 -10.20
N TRP A 14 -23.58 -3.55 -11.10
CA TRP A 14 -22.45 -2.64 -11.29
C TRP A 14 -22.27 -2.28 -12.75
N LEU A 15 -22.08 -0.99 -13.03
CA LEU A 15 -21.76 -0.48 -14.36
C LEU A 15 -20.47 0.33 -14.31
N VAL A 16 -19.46 -0.09 -15.08
CA VAL A 16 -18.24 0.68 -15.28
C VAL A 16 -18.40 1.57 -16.51
N VAL A 17 -18.26 2.88 -16.33
CA VAL A 17 -18.34 3.87 -17.40
C VAL A 17 -16.94 4.43 -17.67
N SER A 18 -16.37 4.05 -18.80
CA SER A 18 -15.08 4.58 -19.26
C SER A 18 -15.23 5.91 -19.98
N VAL A 19 -14.48 6.92 -19.54
CA VAL A 19 -14.52 8.28 -20.06
C VAL A 19 -13.11 8.76 -20.42
N PHE A 20 -12.96 9.16 -21.68
CA PHE A 20 -11.72 9.67 -22.26
C PHE A 20 -11.86 11.16 -22.59
N HIS A 21 -12.06 11.99 -21.55
CA HIS A 21 -12.20 13.44 -21.70
C HIS A 21 -11.62 14.17 -20.50
N SER A 22 -10.92 15.28 -20.73
CA SER A 22 -10.22 16.03 -19.67
C SER A 22 -11.13 16.84 -18.76
N GLN A 23 -12.33 17.20 -19.25
CA GLN A 23 -13.38 17.89 -18.49
C GLN A 23 -14.72 17.15 -18.63
N PRO A 24 -14.90 16.00 -17.97
CA PRO A 24 -16.00 15.07 -18.23
C PRO A 24 -17.33 15.45 -17.54
N GLN A 25 -17.33 16.41 -16.62
CA GLN A 25 -18.40 16.62 -15.64
C GLN A 25 -19.79 16.85 -16.28
N PRO A 26 -19.97 17.72 -17.29
CA PRO A 26 -21.29 17.93 -17.89
C PRO A 26 -21.83 16.67 -18.59
N MET A 27 -20.95 15.98 -19.33
CA MET A 27 -21.27 14.76 -20.06
C MET A 27 -21.64 13.62 -19.10
N VAL A 28 -20.81 13.41 -18.07
CA VAL A 28 -21.01 12.38 -17.04
C VAL A 28 -22.32 12.62 -16.31
N ARG A 29 -22.61 13.84 -15.83
CA ARG A 29 -23.87 14.12 -15.13
C ARG A 29 -25.09 13.79 -15.99
N GLN A 30 -25.06 14.15 -17.28
CA GLN A 30 -26.16 13.83 -18.19
C GLN A 30 -26.31 12.32 -18.40
N LEU A 31 -25.19 11.60 -18.56
CA LEU A 31 -25.17 10.16 -18.74
C LEU A 31 -25.70 9.44 -17.49
N LEU A 32 -25.14 9.73 -16.32
CA LEU A 32 -25.54 9.11 -15.05
C LEU A 32 -27.01 9.38 -14.73
N ARG A 33 -27.53 10.58 -15.03
CA ARG A 33 -28.96 10.88 -14.89
C ARG A 33 -29.83 10.00 -15.78
N ARG A 34 -29.40 9.68 -17.00
CA ARG A 34 -30.15 8.79 -17.91
C ARG A 34 -30.08 7.33 -17.45
N VAL A 35 -28.91 6.86 -17.03
CA VAL A 35 -28.71 5.51 -16.50
C VAL A 35 -29.57 5.31 -15.26
N ARG A 36 -29.50 6.20 -14.27
CA ARG A 36 -30.28 6.09 -13.02
C ARG A 36 -31.79 6.13 -13.22
N ARG A 37 -32.30 6.85 -14.23
CA ARG A 37 -33.72 6.83 -14.59
C ARG A 37 -34.19 5.48 -15.11
N ARG A 38 -33.29 4.71 -15.73
CA ARG A 38 -33.59 3.41 -16.36
C ARG A 38 -33.25 2.24 -15.42
N TYR A 39 -32.19 2.39 -14.63
CA TYR A 39 -31.62 1.38 -13.74
C TYR A 39 -31.27 2.04 -12.39
N PRO A 40 -32.26 2.26 -11.50
CA PRO A 40 -32.07 3.02 -10.25
C PRO A 40 -31.21 2.29 -9.22
N HIS A 41 -31.11 0.96 -9.29
CA HIS A 41 -30.36 0.12 -8.34
C HIS A 41 -28.92 -0.16 -8.78
N THR A 42 -28.53 0.21 -10.01
CA THR A 42 -27.18 -0.03 -10.53
C THR A 42 -26.20 0.98 -9.92
N GLN A 43 -25.18 0.45 -9.27
CA GLN A 43 -24.03 1.20 -8.80
C GLN A 43 -23.10 1.51 -9.97
N ILE A 44 -22.53 2.71 -10.00
CA ILE A 44 -21.75 3.17 -11.15
C ILE A 44 -20.34 3.51 -10.72
N ILE A 45 -19.37 2.85 -11.34
CA ILE A 45 -17.95 3.14 -11.25
C ILE A 45 -17.58 3.98 -12.47
N LEU A 46 -17.05 5.17 -12.24
CA LEU A 46 -16.65 6.07 -13.32
C LEU A 46 -15.13 5.99 -13.50
N ALA A 47 -14.69 5.47 -14.64
CA ALA A 47 -13.28 5.41 -14.99
C ALA A 47 -12.88 6.63 -15.84
N LEU A 48 -12.15 7.55 -15.21
CA LEU A 48 -11.73 8.84 -15.77
C LEU A 48 -10.27 8.78 -16.21
N TRP A 49 -10.03 8.27 -17.42
CA TRP A 49 -8.67 7.98 -17.90
C TRP A 49 -7.82 9.22 -18.18
N ASN A 50 -8.46 10.35 -18.49
CA ASN A 50 -7.78 11.57 -18.95
C ASN A 50 -8.15 12.81 -18.12
N ALA A 51 -8.81 12.64 -16.97
CA ALA A 51 -9.26 13.76 -16.16
C ALA A 51 -8.08 14.53 -15.56
N GLY A 52 -8.13 15.87 -15.66
CA GLY A 52 -7.13 16.73 -15.02
C GLY A 52 -7.32 16.80 -13.50
N PRO A 53 -6.30 17.26 -12.75
CA PRO A 53 -6.34 17.35 -11.28
C PRO A 53 -7.51 18.19 -10.76
N ASP A 54 -7.90 19.26 -11.46
CA ASP A 54 -9.04 20.13 -11.11
C ASP A 54 -10.39 19.38 -11.10
N VAL A 55 -10.47 18.25 -11.82
CA VAL A 55 -11.65 17.40 -11.90
C VAL A 55 -11.69 16.37 -10.75
N LEU A 56 -10.52 16.01 -10.22
CA LEU A 56 -10.35 14.95 -9.23
C LEU A 56 -10.49 15.43 -7.78
N THR A 57 -10.86 16.69 -7.56
CA THR A 57 -11.17 17.21 -6.23
C THR A 57 -12.42 16.54 -5.64
N GLU A 58 -12.45 16.34 -4.31
CA GLU A 58 -13.61 15.74 -3.63
C GLU A 58 -14.94 16.43 -4.00
N GLU A 59 -14.94 17.76 -4.05
CA GLU A 59 -16.12 18.55 -4.45
C GLU A 59 -16.58 18.23 -5.88
N SER A 60 -15.64 18.14 -6.83
CA SER A 60 -15.93 17.80 -8.22
C SER A 60 -16.43 16.36 -8.37
N LEU A 61 -15.81 15.40 -7.66
CA LEU A 61 -16.20 13.99 -7.67
C LEU A 61 -17.61 13.81 -7.07
N ALA A 62 -17.89 14.43 -5.91
CA ALA A 62 -19.19 14.38 -5.26
C ALA A 62 -20.31 14.92 -6.16
N ARG A 63 -20.03 15.98 -6.92
CA ARG A 63 -20.98 16.58 -7.87
C ARG A 63 -21.27 15.70 -9.09
N MET A 64 -20.40 14.77 -9.45
CA MET A 64 -20.65 13.83 -10.56
C MET A 64 -21.67 12.77 -10.15
N GLY A 65 -21.69 12.38 -8.88
CA GLY A 65 -22.68 11.44 -8.33
C GLY A 65 -22.46 10.00 -8.79
N ALA A 66 -21.23 9.60 -9.10
CA ALA A 66 -20.86 8.19 -9.23
C ALA A 66 -20.74 7.53 -7.85
N ALA A 67 -20.84 6.21 -7.77
CA ALA A 67 -20.60 5.47 -6.53
C ALA A 67 -19.10 5.39 -6.21
N SER A 68 -18.27 5.31 -7.24
CA SER A 68 -16.81 5.36 -7.15
C SER A 68 -16.23 5.99 -8.42
N VAL A 69 -15.05 6.59 -8.30
CA VAL A 69 -14.32 7.21 -9.42
C VAL A 69 -12.89 6.68 -9.40
N VAL A 70 -12.46 6.13 -10.53
CA VAL A 70 -11.12 5.57 -10.72
C VAL A 70 -10.40 6.29 -11.85
N THR A 71 -9.08 6.44 -11.76
CA THR A 71 -8.28 7.14 -12.77
C THR A 71 -7.24 6.26 -13.45
N SER A 72 -7.01 5.06 -12.92
CA SER A 72 -6.07 4.08 -13.48
C SER A 72 -6.69 2.69 -13.56
N LEU A 73 -6.08 1.82 -14.36
CA LEU A 73 -6.52 0.44 -14.50
C LEU A 73 -6.33 -0.31 -13.18
N GLN A 74 -5.23 -0.03 -12.48
CA GLN A 74 -4.94 -0.59 -11.17
C GLN A 74 -6.04 -0.24 -10.16
N GLU A 75 -6.44 1.03 -10.08
CA GLU A 75 -7.52 1.45 -9.17
C GLU A 75 -8.85 0.77 -9.53
N LEU A 76 -9.17 0.63 -10.83
CA LEU A 76 -10.35 -0.11 -11.27
C LEU A 76 -10.31 -1.58 -10.83
N LEU A 77 -9.19 -2.27 -11.03
CA LEU A 77 -9.04 -3.68 -10.67
C LEU A 77 -9.18 -3.88 -9.16
N LEU A 78 -8.53 -3.04 -8.35
CA LEU A 78 -8.64 -3.12 -6.90
C LEU A 78 -10.08 -2.86 -6.40
N ARG A 79 -10.79 -1.90 -7.00
CA ARG A 79 -12.21 -1.65 -6.69
C ARG A 79 -13.08 -2.84 -7.08
N LEU A 80 -12.86 -3.43 -8.26
CA LEU A 80 -13.62 -4.61 -8.68
C LEU A 80 -13.38 -5.81 -7.75
N GLN A 81 -12.14 -6.02 -7.30
CA GLN A 81 -11.82 -7.08 -6.35
C GLN A 81 -12.56 -6.89 -5.01
N GLN A 82 -12.59 -5.68 -4.45
CA GLN A 82 -13.37 -5.41 -3.23
C GLN A 82 -14.87 -5.65 -3.40
N LEU A 83 -15.40 -5.37 -4.58
CA LEU A 83 -16.83 -5.56 -4.86
C LEU A 83 -17.20 -7.04 -5.02
N VAL A 84 -16.28 -7.85 -5.54
CA VAL A 84 -16.48 -9.30 -5.68
C VAL A 84 -16.21 -10.03 -4.36
N SER A 85 -15.27 -9.54 -3.56
CA SER A 85 -14.78 -10.20 -2.34
C SER A 85 -14.59 -9.19 -1.19
N PRO A 86 -15.67 -8.66 -0.60
CA PRO A 86 -15.55 -7.63 0.45
C PRO A 86 -14.82 -8.12 1.71
N GLU A 87 -14.86 -9.42 2.00
CA GLU A 87 -14.23 -10.02 3.19
C GLU A 87 -12.70 -10.12 3.08
N GLN A 88 -12.15 -10.18 1.85
CA GLN A 88 -10.69 -10.28 1.61
C GLN A 88 -9.94 -8.97 1.90
N GLY A 89 -10.65 -7.84 2.00
CA GLY A 89 -10.03 -6.52 2.24
C GLY A 89 -9.67 -6.24 3.70
N GLN A 90 -10.14 -7.05 4.66
CA GLN A 90 -9.99 -6.77 6.10
C GLN A 90 -9.55 -7.98 6.95
N GLN A 91 -9.66 -9.21 6.46
CA GLN A 91 -9.21 -10.39 7.20
C GLN A 91 -7.89 -10.94 6.64
N GLY A 92 -6.82 -10.80 7.42
CA GLY A 92 -5.65 -11.68 7.37
C GLY A 92 -4.95 -11.80 6.01
N TYR A 93 -4.27 -10.74 5.58
CA TYR A 93 -3.24 -10.80 4.53
C TYR A 93 -2.00 -11.54 5.08
N MET A 94 -2.15 -12.85 5.32
CA MET A 94 -1.12 -13.74 5.85
C MET A 94 -0.76 -14.77 4.78
N PRO A 95 0.51 -14.93 4.40
CA PRO A 95 0.90 -15.97 3.44
C PRO A 95 0.61 -17.37 4.02
N ASP A 96 0.36 -18.36 3.16
CA ASP A 96 0.08 -19.75 3.60
C ASP A 96 1.22 -20.34 4.48
N SER A 97 2.45 -19.85 4.31
CA SER A 97 3.65 -20.21 5.09
C SER A 97 3.95 -19.24 6.25
N ASP A 98 3.00 -18.41 6.68
CA ASP A 98 3.27 -17.32 7.63
C ASP A 98 3.87 -17.80 8.96
N ALA A 99 3.46 -18.97 9.46
CA ALA A 99 4.01 -19.53 10.69
C ALA A 99 5.52 -19.85 10.57
N GLU A 100 5.97 -20.37 9.43
CA GLU A 100 7.39 -20.67 9.17
C GLU A 100 8.20 -19.38 9.03
N ARG A 101 7.64 -18.40 8.31
CA ARG A 101 8.21 -17.05 8.13
C ARG A 101 8.37 -16.33 9.47
N VAL A 102 7.36 -16.38 10.35
CA VAL A 102 7.44 -15.82 11.71
C VAL A 102 8.53 -16.50 12.52
N GLN A 103 8.63 -17.83 12.48
CA GLN A 103 9.73 -18.54 13.15
C GLN A 103 11.10 -18.14 12.59
N ALA A 104 11.21 -17.95 11.28
CA ALA A 104 12.43 -17.46 10.64
C ALA A 104 12.80 -16.06 11.14
N LEU A 105 11.83 -15.14 11.26
CA LEU A 105 12.05 -13.82 11.86
C LEU A 105 12.52 -13.92 13.31
N GLN A 106 11.89 -14.77 14.12
CA GLN A 106 12.28 -14.94 15.54
C GLN A 106 13.71 -15.49 15.69
N ARG A 107 14.13 -16.40 14.80
CA ARG A 107 15.50 -16.98 14.79
C ARG A 107 16.56 -16.08 14.13
N SER A 108 16.14 -15.07 13.37
CA SER A 108 17.05 -14.23 12.58
C SER A 108 17.95 -13.30 13.41
N GLY A 109 17.55 -12.98 14.65
CA GLY A 109 18.22 -11.98 15.47
C GLY A 109 17.98 -10.54 15.02
N LEU A 110 17.14 -10.30 14.00
CA LEU A 110 16.87 -8.96 13.44
C LEU A 110 16.23 -7.98 14.44
N ARG A 111 15.63 -8.47 15.52
CA ARG A 111 15.09 -7.63 16.60
C ARG A 111 16.14 -7.15 17.61
N SER A 112 17.40 -7.52 17.43
CA SER A 112 18.45 -7.14 18.38
C SER A 112 18.67 -5.62 18.40
N PRO A 113 18.72 -4.97 19.59
CA PRO A 113 19.02 -3.55 19.70
C PRO A 113 20.37 -3.14 19.09
N SER A 114 21.31 -4.07 18.92
CA SER A 114 22.59 -3.77 18.26
C SER A 114 22.48 -3.46 16.77
N LEU A 115 21.35 -3.78 16.15
CA LEU A 115 21.09 -3.50 14.73
C LEU A 115 20.43 -2.14 14.52
N LEU A 116 19.98 -1.46 15.59
CA LEU A 116 19.38 -0.12 15.51
C LEU A 116 20.21 0.90 14.74
N PRO A 117 21.56 0.96 14.87
CA PRO A 117 22.36 1.88 14.06
C PRO A 117 22.25 1.61 12.56
N ALA A 118 22.25 0.34 12.14
CA ALA A 118 22.13 -0.04 10.72
C ALA A 118 20.74 0.31 10.17
N TYR A 119 19.68 0.06 10.94
CA TYR A 119 18.32 0.47 10.55
C TYR A 119 18.21 1.99 10.41
N LYS A 120 18.73 2.74 11.38
CA LYS A 120 18.73 4.21 11.36
C LYS A 120 19.47 4.76 10.14
N GLU A 121 20.63 4.20 9.82
CA GLU A 121 21.40 4.60 8.65
C GLU A 121 20.62 4.35 7.35
N ALA A 122 20.03 3.16 7.20
CA ALA A 122 19.26 2.80 6.01
C ALA A 122 18.05 3.71 5.79
N VAL A 123 17.25 3.99 6.83
CA VAL A 123 16.06 4.85 6.68
C VAL A 123 16.45 6.30 6.39
N LEU A 124 17.54 6.82 6.99
CA LEU A 124 18.03 8.17 6.68
C LEU A 124 18.54 8.27 5.24
N LYS A 125 19.27 7.26 4.76
CA LYS A 125 19.71 7.20 3.36
C LYS A 125 18.51 7.16 2.41
N ALA A 126 17.51 6.32 2.69
CA ALA A 126 16.33 6.19 1.84
C ALA A 126 15.55 7.50 1.80
N ALA A 127 15.24 8.10 2.94
CA ALA A 127 14.49 9.35 2.99
C ALA A 127 15.20 10.47 2.18
N ASN A 128 16.53 10.57 2.31
CA ASN A 128 17.32 11.55 1.57
C ASN A 128 17.40 11.26 0.08
N ALA A 129 17.61 10.00 -0.32
CA ALA A 129 17.75 9.60 -1.72
C ALA A 129 16.46 9.84 -2.52
N PHE A 130 15.31 9.62 -1.89
CA PHE A 130 14.01 9.78 -2.52
C PHE A 130 13.38 11.15 -2.24
N HIS A 131 13.99 12.03 -1.44
CA HIS A 131 13.41 13.31 -1.03
C HIS A 131 11.99 13.17 -0.43
N VAL A 132 11.80 12.15 0.42
CA VAL A 132 10.53 11.91 1.12
C VAL A 132 10.61 12.31 2.58
N LYS A 133 9.47 12.59 3.20
CA LYS A 133 9.40 12.91 4.62
C LYS A 133 9.75 11.72 5.54
N TYR A 134 9.35 10.51 5.15
CA TYR A 134 9.49 9.33 6.00
C TYR A 134 10.11 8.14 5.28
N ALA A 135 10.87 7.35 6.03
CA ALA A 135 11.30 6.02 5.63
C ALA A 135 11.29 5.12 6.86
N GLN A 136 11.10 3.82 6.62
CA GLN A 136 10.94 2.85 7.69
C GLN A 136 11.44 1.47 7.28
N VAL A 137 12.07 0.80 8.24
CA VAL A 137 12.29 -0.65 8.22
C VAL A 137 11.24 -1.28 9.13
N SER A 138 10.47 -2.19 8.56
CA SER A 138 9.40 -2.92 9.26
C SER A 138 9.73 -4.40 9.31
N LEU A 139 9.53 -5.07 10.45
CA LEU A 139 9.67 -6.50 10.65
C LEU A 139 8.29 -7.06 11.03
N VAL A 140 7.73 -7.90 10.17
CA VAL A 140 6.32 -8.36 10.32
C VAL A 140 6.29 -9.64 11.15
N ASP A 141 5.76 -9.58 12.37
CA ASP A 141 5.52 -10.74 13.23
C ASP A 141 4.11 -11.33 13.01
N HIS A 142 3.67 -12.23 13.88
CA HIS A 142 2.34 -12.82 13.86
C HIS A 142 1.24 -11.74 13.96
N GLU A 143 1.22 -10.95 15.03
CA GLU A 143 0.18 -9.93 15.28
C GLU A 143 0.68 -8.48 15.18
N TRP A 144 2.01 -8.29 15.15
CA TRP A 144 2.64 -6.98 15.27
C TRP A 144 3.65 -6.73 14.16
N VAL A 145 3.76 -5.48 13.72
CA VAL A 145 4.85 -5.01 12.86
C VAL A 145 5.79 -4.17 13.70
N HIS A 146 7.00 -4.67 13.93
CA HIS A 146 8.03 -3.94 14.65
C HIS A 146 8.77 -3.01 13.69
N THR A 147 9.03 -1.78 14.10
CA THR A 147 9.63 -0.75 13.24
C THR A 147 10.94 -0.24 13.85
N PRO A 148 12.00 -1.08 13.89
CA PRO A 148 13.25 -0.76 14.59
C PRO A 148 14.04 0.40 13.96
N GLY A 149 13.72 0.78 12.73
CA GLY A 149 14.10 2.06 12.15
C GLY A 149 12.87 2.71 11.56
N SER A 150 12.39 3.80 12.16
CA SER A 150 11.27 4.58 11.64
C SER A 150 11.58 6.06 11.78
N LEU A 151 11.36 6.81 10.71
CA LEU A 151 11.32 8.29 10.77
C LEU A 151 9.90 8.80 11.02
N LEU A 152 8.91 7.91 11.04
CA LEU A 152 7.55 8.24 11.42
C LEU A 152 7.49 8.26 12.95
N ALA A 153 7.03 9.38 13.52
CA ALA A 153 6.87 9.51 14.96
C ALA A 153 5.75 8.58 15.42
N HIS A 154 6.06 7.70 16.37
CA HIS A 154 5.04 6.89 17.02
C HIS A 154 5.12 7.13 18.52
N ASP A 155 3.99 7.44 19.15
CA ASP A 155 3.85 7.49 20.60
C ASP A 155 3.93 6.06 21.14
N HIS A 156 5.09 5.65 21.66
CA HIS A 156 5.27 4.35 22.29
C HIS A 156 6.02 4.43 23.61
N ALA A 157 5.80 3.41 24.44
CA ALA A 157 6.48 3.23 25.72
C ALA A 157 8.00 3.08 25.52
N PRO A 158 8.85 3.62 26.41
CA PRO A 158 10.31 3.66 26.24
C PRO A 158 11.02 2.30 26.13
N ASP A 159 10.36 1.21 26.54
CA ASP A 159 10.99 -0.10 26.75
C ASP A 159 10.62 -1.16 25.69
N GLU A 160 9.78 -0.82 24.70
CA GLU A 160 9.40 -1.72 23.61
C GLU A 160 9.84 -1.19 22.23
N LEU A 161 10.15 -2.10 21.30
CA LEU A 161 10.40 -1.70 19.91
C LEU A 161 9.13 -1.03 19.35
N PRO A 162 9.23 0.17 18.76
CA PRO A 162 8.12 0.83 18.08
C PRO A 162 7.39 -0.10 17.11
N GLY A 163 6.10 0.12 16.90
CA GLY A 163 5.38 -0.64 15.89
C GLY A 163 3.87 -0.44 15.89
N LEU A 164 3.19 -1.29 15.15
CA LEU A 164 1.74 -1.22 14.94
C LEU A 164 1.14 -2.61 14.79
N ALA A 165 -0.17 -2.71 14.99
CA ALA A 165 -0.90 -3.93 14.71
C ALA A 165 -0.75 -4.32 13.23
N ARG A 166 -0.62 -5.62 12.96
CA ARG A 166 -0.30 -6.13 11.63
C ARG A 166 -1.41 -5.91 10.60
N ASP A 167 -2.65 -6.01 11.04
CA ASP A 167 -3.87 -5.85 10.24
C ASP A 167 -4.01 -4.45 9.62
N ILE A 168 -3.45 -3.43 10.27
CA ILE A 168 -3.45 -2.04 9.79
C ILE A 168 -2.16 -1.64 9.04
N SER A 169 -1.22 -2.56 8.80
CA SER A 169 0.06 -2.25 8.17
C SER A 169 0.06 -2.50 6.66
N ILE A 170 0.48 -1.51 5.86
CA ILE A 170 0.74 -1.68 4.42
C ILE A 170 1.86 -2.71 4.19
N CYS A 171 2.88 -2.74 5.07
CA CYS A 171 4.03 -3.63 4.95
C CYS A 171 3.63 -5.11 4.95
N SER A 172 2.51 -5.47 5.58
CA SER A 172 1.95 -6.82 5.57
C SER A 172 1.62 -7.31 4.16
N TYR A 173 1.20 -6.42 3.25
CA TYR A 173 0.91 -6.75 1.85
C TYR A 173 2.18 -7.11 1.09
N VAL A 174 3.25 -6.32 1.26
CA VAL A 174 4.57 -6.62 0.67
C VAL A 174 5.11 -7.95 1.16
N VAL A 175 4.96 -8.25 2.46
CA VAL A 175 5.41 -9.52 3.03
C VAL A 175 4.57 -10.70 2.54
N HIS A 176 3.26 -10.51 2.36
CA HIS A 176 2.36 -11.55 1.84
C HIS A 176 2.64 -11.86 0.36
N ASP A 177 2.65 -10.84 -0.49
CA ASP A 177 2.87 -11.01 -1.93
C ASP A 177 4.33 -11.37 -2.24
N GLY A 178 5.24 -10.99 -1.34
CA GLY A 178 6.68 -11.11 -1.54
C GLY A 178 7.21 -10.20 -2.64
N GLU A 179 6.45 -9.19 -3.05
CA GLU A 179 6.75 -8.30 -4.15
C GLU A 179 6.67 -6.83 -3.71
N ALA A 180 7.34 -5.95 -4.45
CA ALA A 180 7.28 -4.53 -4.17
C ALA A 180 5.86 -3.98 -4.34
N LEU A 181 5.49 -3.01 -3.50
CA LEU A 181 4.19 -2.36 -3.53
C LEU A 181 4.36 -0.84 -3.62
N VAL A 182 3.66 -0.22 -4.57
CA VAL A 182 3.53 1.24 -4.69
C VAL A 182 2.07 1.63 -4.53
N VAL A 183 1.85 2.62 -3.67
CA VAL A 183 0.58 3.30 -3.44
C VAL A 183 0.84 4.78 -3.67
N GLU A 184 0.51 5.25 -4.87
CA GLU A 184 0.76 6.64 -5.27
C GLU A 184 -0.07 7.65 -4.48
N ASP A 185 -1.30 7.24 -4.12
CA ASP A 185 -2.25 8.00 -3.31
C ASP A 185 -3.07 7.05 -2.43
N VAL A 186 -2.76 7.03 -1.13
CA VAL A 186 -3.42 6.20 -0.11
C VAL A 186 -4.93 6.47 -0.05
N ALA A 187 -5.36 7.72 -0.25
CA ALA A 187 -6.79 8.07 -0.19
C ALA A 187 -7.57 7.49 -1.38
N ARG A 188 -6.88 7.19 -2.49
CA ARG A 188 -7.49 6.58 -3.68
C ARG A 188 -7.43 5.06 -3.65
N ASP A 189 -6.49 4.50 -2.89
CA ASP A 189 -6.33 3.05 -2.80
C ASP A 189 -7.42 2.43 -1.91
N PRO A 190 -8.36 1.65 -2.46
CA PRO A 190 -9.42 1.00 -1.69
C PRO A 190 -8.94 0.20 -0.48
N ARG A 191 -7.73 -0.37 -0.53
CA ARG A 191 -7.18 -1.20 0.55
C ARG A 191 -6.80 -0.38 1.77
N PHE A 192 -6.53 0.91 1.60
CA PHE A 192 -5.88 1.76 2.60
C PHE A 192 -6.63 3.05 2.90
N ALA A 193 -7.58 3.47 2.05
CA ALA A 193 -8.29 4.74 2.19
C ALA A 193 -8.98 4.93 3.56
N ASP A 194 -9.50 3.85 4.13
CA ASP A 194 -10.21 3.86 5.42
C ASP A 194 -9.31 3.48 6.62
N ASN A 195 -7.99 3.43 6.44
CA ASN A 195 -7.04 3.05 7.49
C ASN A 195 -6.74 4.23 8.44
N PRO A 196 -7.17 4.18 9.72
CA PRO A 196 -7.02 5.31 10.64
C PRO A 196 -5.56 5.66 10.93
N ALA A 197 -4.67 4.66 10.98
CA ALA A 197 -3.26 4.89 11.32
C ALA A 197 -2.52 5.67 10.23
N LEU A 198 -2.87 5.45 8.96
CA LEU A 198 -2.32 6.21 7.83
C LEU A 198 -2.88 7.64 7.81
N GLN A 199 -4.15 7.82 8.15
CA GLN A 199 -4.79 9.14 8.24
C GLN A 199 -4.18 9.97 9.36
N GLU A 200 -3.99 9.39 10.55
CA GLU A 200 -3.38 10.05 11.71
C GLU A 200 -1.92 10.44 11.44
N ALA A 201 -1.18 9.60 10.73
CA ALA A 201 0.20 9.88 10.32
C ALA A 201 0.32 10.81 9.09
N GLU A 202 -0.81 11.25 8.52
CA GLU A 202 -0.90 12.02 7.28
C GLU A 202 -0.16 11.39 6.08
N VAL A 203 0.00 10.06 6.06
CA VAL A 203 0.69 9.34 4.98
C VAL A 203 -0.21 9.23 3.76
N LYS A 204 0.23 9.83 2.65
CA LYS A 204 -0.51 9.82 1.36
C LYS A 204 0.20 9.04 0.27
N PHE A 205 1.51 8.84 0.39
CA PHE A 205 2.30 8.01 -0.52
C PHE A 205 2.99 6.88 0.25
N TYR A 206 3.07 5.71 -0.36
CA TYR A 206 3.87 4.59 0.13
C TYR A 206 4.55 3.87 -1.04
N ALA A 207 5.83 3.55 -0.89
CA ALA A 207 6.49 2.52 -1.69
C ALA A 207 7.32 1.62 -0.78
N GLY A 208 7.15 0.31 -0.90
CA GLY A 208 7.83 -0.68 -0.05
C GLY A 208 8.37 -1.85 -0.85
N VAL A 209 9.54 -2.33 -0.45
CA VAL A 209 10.20 -3.50 -1.04
C VAL A 209 10.47 -4.54 0.05
N PRO A 210 10.43 -5.84 -0.29
CA PRO A 210 10.65 -6.91 0.67
C PRO A 210 12.08 -6.92 1.20
N LEU A 211 12.25 -7.27 2.49
CA LEU A 211 13.52 -7.63 3.09
C LEU A 211 13.54 -9.14 3.35
N ARG A 212 14.55 -9.81 2.80
CA ARG A 212 14.68 -11.27 2.79
C ARG A 212 15.84 -11.75 3.64
N ASN A 213 15.68 -12.95 4.20
CA ASN A 213 16.81 -13.68 4.77
C ASN A 213 17.54 -14.49 3.69
N ARG A 214 18.60 -15.22 4.10
CA ARG A 214 19.38 -16.10 3.21
C ARG A 214 18.57 -17.22 2.57
N GLN A 215 17.50 -17.66 3.23
CA GLN A 215 16.62 -18.71 2.76
C GLN A 215 15.59 -18.19 1.75
N GLY A 216 15.50 -16.86 1.58
CA GLY A 216 14.54 -16.19 0.71
C GLY A 216 13.23 -15.79 1.40
N ASP A 217 13.08 -16.10 2.69
CA ASP A 217 11.88 -15.75 3.46
C ASP A 217 11.79 -14.23 3.60
N VAL A 218 10.63 -13.66 3.31
CA VAL A 218 10.38 -12.22 3.48
C VAL A 218 10.05 -11.94 4.93
N LEU A 219 10.96 -11.29 5.64
CA LEU A 219 10.83 -11.06 7.08
C LEU A 219 10.29 -9.66 7.41
N GLY A 220 10.27 -8.77 6.43
CA GLY A 220 9.98 -7.37 6.62
C GLY A 220 10.04 -6.56 5.34
N THR A 221 10.14 -5.24 5.48
CA THR A 221 10.21 -4.30 4.36
C THR A 221 11.16 -3.14 4.65
N LEU A 222 11.74 -2.59 3.58
CA LEU A 222 12.22 -1.21 3.55
C LEU A 222 11.17 -0.41 2.78
N CYS A 223 10.64 0.65 3.38
CA CYS A 223 9.65 1.51 2.73
C CYS A 223 9.95 3.00 2.88
N ILE A 224 9.44 3.76 1.92
CA ILE A 224 9.44 5.22 1.86
C ILE A 224 7.99 5.70 1.83
N MET A 225 7.72 6.82 2.51
CA MET A 225 6.39 7.38 2.66
C MET A 225 6.44 8.90 2.65
N ASP A 226 5.37 9.54 2.18
CA ASP A 226 5.28 10.99 2.09
C ASP A 226 3.87 11.52 2.44
N GLU A 227 3.80 12.81 2.80
CA GLU A 227 2.56 13.51 3.17
C GLU A 227 1.76 14.05 1.97
N ALA A 228 2.35 13.91 0.79
CA ALA A 228 1.75 14.24 -0.50
C ALA A 228 1.69 12.99 -1.39
N PRO A 229 0.63 12.83 -2.21
CA PRO A 229 0.61 11.81 -3.26
C PRO A 229 1.80 11.98 -4.20
N ARG A 230 2.34 10.88 -4.68
CA ARG A 230 3.53 10.88 -5.52
C ARG A 230 3.54 9.69 -6.48
N GLN A 231 3.97 9.96 -7.70
CA GLN A 231 4.32 8.91 -8.66
C GLN A 231 5.82 8.61 -8.56
N MET A 232 6.17 7.34 -8.65
CA MET A 232 7.58 6.95 -8.72
C MET A 232 8.16 7.24 -10.09
N ALA A 233 9.32 7.88 -10.13
CA ALA A 233 10.05 8.09 -11.38
C ALA A 233 10.70 6.79 -11.88
N GLU A 234 11.05 6.76 -13.16
CA GLU A 234 11.73 5.62 -13.77
C GLU A 234 13.04 5.30 -13.02
N GLY A 235 13.24 4.04 -12.67
CA GLY A 235 14.41 3.56 -11.93
C GLY A 235 14.39 3.80 -10.42
N GLU A 236 13.47 4.60 -9.87
CA GLU A 236 13.41 4.82 -8.41
C GLU A 236 13.10 3.52 -7.65
N MET A 237 12.27 2.65 -8.22
CA MET A 237 11.98 1.34 -7.62
C MET A 237 13.22 0.45 -7.59
N ASP A 238 14.03 0.46 -8.66
CA ASP A 238 15.27 -0.32 -8.73
C ASP A 238 16.27 0.15 -7.67
N VAL A 239 16.37 1.47 -7.47
CA VAL A 239 17.20 2.05 -6.40
C VAL A 239 16.71 1.59 -5.03
N LEU A 240 15.40 1.61 -4.76
CA LEU A 240 14.84 1.21 -3.47
C LEU A 240 15.10 -0.29 -3.20
N GLN A 241 14.97 -1.13 -4.22
CA GLN A 241 15.31 -2.55 -4.16
C GLN A 241 16.80 -2.78 -3.89
N GLU A 242 17.69 -2.00 -4.50
CA GLU A 242 19.13 -2.13 -4.25
C GLU A 242 19.50 -1.71 -2.82
N MET A 243 18.90 -0.63 -2.32
CA MET A 243 19.08 -0.21 -0.92
C MET A 243 18.59 -1.27 0.07
N ALA A 244 17.51 -2.00 -0.26
CA ALA A 244 17.05 -3.10 0.55
C ALA A 244 18.05 -4.27 0.58
N LYS A 245 18.64 -4.64 -0.57
CA LYS A 245 19.70 -5.67 -0.62
C LYS A 245 20.94 -5.26 0.16
N GLU A 246 21.36 -4.00 0.07
CA GLU A 246 22.48 -3.47 0.87
C GLU A 246 22.20 -3.61 2.37
N LEU A 247 20.98 -3.29 2.80
CA LEU A 247 20.56 -3.45 4.19
C LEU A 247 20.53 -4.94 4.60
N GLU A 248 19.98 -5.83 3.78
CA GLU A 248 19.99 -7.28 4.04
C GLU A 248 21.41 -7.81 4.29
N GLU A 249 22.36 -7.40 3.44
CA GLU A 249 23.77 -7.78 3.56
C GLU A 249 24.41 -7.20 4.84
N ALA A 250 24.15 -5.93 5.16
CA ALA A 250 24.65 -5.30 6.38
C ALA A 250 24.12 -5.99 7.65
N LEU A 251 22.82 -6.31 7.70
CA LEU A 251 22.20 -7.02 8.81
C LEU A 251 22.76 -8.44 8.96
N ARG A 252 23.03 -9.10 7.83
CA ARG A 252 23.66 -10.42 7.81
C ARG A 252 25.04 -10.38 8.43
N ILE A 253 25.91 -9.46 8.02
CA ILE A 253 27.26 -9.31 8.58
C ILE A 253 27.18 -9.05 10.09
N ALA A 254 26.35 -8.09 10.51
CA ALA A 254 26.21 -7.72 11.91
C ALA A 254 25.61 -8.84 12.80
N SER A 255 24.78 -9.73 12.23
CA SER A 255 24.23 -10.89 12.94
C SER A 255 25.26 -12.03 13.12
N GLN A 256 26.25 -12.15 12.22
CA GLN A 256 27.25 -13.23 12.26
C GLN A 256 28.42 -12.98 13.21
N ASP A 257 28.85 -11.72 13.37
CA ASP A 257 29.96 -11.36 14.28
C ASP A 257 29.67 -11.71 15.75
N LYS A 258 28.41 -11.94 16.11
CA LYS A 258 28.00 -12.39 17.44
C LYS A 258 27.97 -13.91 17.63
N GLY A 259 27.91 -14.68 16.54
CA GLY A 259 28.00 -16.15 16.60
C GLY A 259 29.41 -16.66 16.89
N SER A 260 30.44 -15.84 16.66
CA SER A 260 31.85 -16.23 16.84
C SER A 260 32.45 -15.86 18.21
N THR A 261 31.74 -15.11 19.05
CA THR A 261 32.24 -14.64 20.37
C THR A 261 31.66 -15.41 21.57
N ALA A 262 30.83 -16.43 21.32
CA ALA A 262 30.24 -17.29 22.34
C ALA A 262 30.77 -18.73 22.22
N ASN A 263 32.05 -18.94 22.50
CA ASN A 263 32.56 -20.25 22.91
C ASN A 263 33.83 -20.07 23.76
N PRO A 264 33.76 -20.16 25.11
CA PRO A 264 34.95 -20.30 25.94
C PRO A 264 35.57 -21.70 25.82
#